data_AF-A0M0H9-F1
#
_entry.id   AF-A0M0H9-F1
#
_cell.length_a   1.000
_cell.length_b   1.000
_cell.length_c   1.000
_cell.angle_alpha   90.00
_cell.angle_beta   90.00
_cell.angle_gamma   90.00
#
_symmetry.space_group_name_H-M   'P 1'
#
loop_
_entity.id
_entity.type
_entity.pdbx_description
1 polymer ?
#
loop_
_entity_poly.entity_id
_entity_poly.type
_entity_poly.pdbx_seq_one_letter_code
_entity_poly.pdbx_strand_id
1 'polypeptide(L)'
;MRYYIASLFLILVFSVNAQKNLKSNSSGLVLTEEGVENIQSNLGTVSLFDQTLKQVKEEVDKEMARDIQVPVPKDLAGGYTHERHKKNYATAQKAGVLYKILEEEKYARYIKEMLME
;
A
#
# COMPACT_ATOMS: atom_id res chain seq x y z
N MET A 1 -22.71 47.11 2.50
CA MET A 1 -21.73 46.35 3.33
C MET A 1 -22.26 45.00 3.83
N ARG A 2 -23.47 44.90 4.40
CA ARG A 2 -24.01 43.63 4.95
C ARG A 2 -24.17 42.49 3.92
N TYR A 3 -24.53 42.81 2.67
CA TYR A 3 -24.67 41.84 1.57
C TYR A 3 -23.32 41.31 1.03
N TYR A 4 -22.25 42.12 1.09
CA TYR A 4 -20.92 41.69 0.66
C TYR A 4 -20.31 40.69 1.63
N ILE A 5 -20.56 40.84 2.94
CA ILE A 5 -20.12 39.89 3.97
C ILE A 5 -20.85 38.55 3.82
N ALA A 6 -22.17 38.57 3.58
CA ALA A 6 -22.96 37.37 3.35
C ALA A 6 -22.56 36.64 2.05
N SER A 7 -22.27 37.38 0.99
CA SER A 7 -21.76 36.84 -0.28
C SER A 7 -20.36 36.22 -0.13
N LEU A 8 -19.46 36.86 0.62
CA LEU A 8 -18.13 36.32 0.92
C LEU A 8 -18.20 35.01 1.73
N PHE A 9 -19.12 34.93 2.69
CA PHE A 9 -19.37 33.73 3.50
C PHE A 9 -19.91 32.57 2.66
N LEU A 10 -20.80 32.85 1.71
CA LEU A 10 -21.37 31.85 0.81
C LEU A 10 -20.30 31.25 -0.12
N ILE A 11 -19.40 32.09 -0.64
CA ILE A 11 -18.27 31.65 -1.49
C ILE A 11 -17.31 30.76 -0.69
N LEU A 12 -17.01 31.14 0.56
CA LEU A 12 -16.13 30.35 1.44
C LEU A 12 -16.70 28.94 1.71
N VAL A 13 -18.01 28.83 2.01
CA VAL A 13 -18.67 27.54 2.24
C VAL A 13 -18.71 26.69 0.97
N PHE A 14 -18.86 27.30 -0.21
CA PHE A 14 -18.83 26.58 -1.49
C PHE A 14 -17.43 26.05 -1.81
N SER A 15 -16.38 26.83 -1.56
CA SER A 15 -14.99 26.42 -1.74
C SER A 15 -14.57 25.26 -0.83
N VAL A 16 -15.05 25.22 0.43
CA VAL A 16 -14.77 24.10 1.36
C VAL A 16 -15.43 22.81 0.91
N ASN A 17 -16.62 22.85 0.31
CA ASN A 17 -17.28 21.66 -0.21
C ASN A 17 -16.66 21.14 -1.51
N ALA A 18 -16.11 22.03 -2.35
CA ALA A 18 -15.45 21.65 -3.60
C ALA A 18 -14.15 20.84 -3.39
N GLN A 19 -13.45 21.04 -2.27
CA GLN A 19 -12.20 20.33 -1.97
C GLN A 19 -12.39 18.85 -1.57
N LYS A 20 -13.61 18.42 -1.22
CA LYS A 20 -13.86 17.01 -0.81
C LYS A 20 -13.71 15.99 -1.95
N ASN A 21 -13.66 16.43 -3.21
CA ASN A 21 -13.59 15.56 -4.39
C ASN A 21 -12.20 15.46 -5.03
N LEU A 22 -11.15 15.93 -4.35
CA LEU A 22 -9.76 15.80 -4.81
C LEU A 22 -9.05 14.59 -4.19
N LYS A 23 -9.76 13.47 -3.93
CA LYS A 23 -9.08 12.19 -3.75
C LYS A 23 -8.40 11.88 -5.09
N SER A 24 -7.08 11.93 -5.12
CA SER A 24 -6.27 11.51 -6.26
C SER A 24 -6.77 10.13 -6.70
N ASN A 25 -7.11 9.97 -7.98
CA ASN A 25 -7.54 8.69 -8.56
C ASN A 25 -6.36 7.71 -8.63
N SER A 26 -5.76 7.37 -7.49
CA SER A 26 -4.85 6.23 -7.38
C SER A 26 -5.68 4.96 -7.32
N SER A 27 -6.51 4.75 -8.35
CA SER A 27 -7.24 3.50 -8.53
C SER A 27 -6.17 2.42 -8.68
N GLY A 28 -5.91 1.69 -7.59
CA GLY A 28 -4.84 0.71 -7.58
C GLY A 28 -5.16 -0.35 -8.63
N LEU A 29 -4.14 -0.75 -9.38
CA LEU A 29 -4.28 -1.67 -10.52
C LEU A 29 -4.93 -3.01 -10.10
N VAL A 30 -4.58 -3.50 -8.91
CA VAL A 30 -5.08 -4.76 -8.35
C VAL A 30 -6.02 -4.54 -7.16
N LEU A 31 -5.81 -3.47 -6.39
CA LEU A 31 -6.62 -3.11 -5.22
C LEU A 31 -7.16 -1.70 -5.39
N THR A 32 -8.48 -1.57 -5.58
CA THR A 32 -9.15 -0.27 -5.60
C THR A 32 -9.26 0.29 -4.18
N GLU A 33 -9.44 1.61 -4.06
CA GLU A 33 -9.62 2.26 -2.75
C GLU A 33 -10.85 1.71 -2.02
N GLU A 34 -11.98 1.56 -2.71
CA GLU A 34 -13.18 0.91 -2.18
C GLU A 34 -12.92 -0.53 -1.72
N GLY A 35 -12.13 -1.30 -2.48
CA GLY A 35 -11.76 -2.66 -2.11
C GLY A 35 -10.95 -2.71 -0.82
N VAL A 36 -10.02 -1.77 -0.63
CA VAL A 36 -9.23 -1.66 0.61
C VAL A 36 -10.12 -1.26 1.78
N GLU A 37 -11.01 -0.26 1.62
CA GLU A 37 -11.97 0.17 2.66
C GLU A 37 -12.89 -1.00 3.08
N ASN A 38 -13.37 -1.80 2.13
CA ASN A 38 -14.16 -3.00 2.38
C ASN A 38 -13.37 -4.08 3.13
N ILE A 39 -12.09 -4.30 2.79
CA ILE A 39 -11.23 -5.24 3.53
C ILE A 39 -11.03 -4.75 4.95
N GLN A 40 -10.64 -3.48 5.14
CA GLN A 40 -10.31 -2.89 6.44
C GLN A 40 -11.52 -2.96 7.39
N SER A 41 -12.72 -2.65 6.91
CA SER A 41 -13.96 -2.71 7.70
C SER A 41 -14.37 -4.13 8.13
N ASN A 42 -13.83 -5.17 7.49
CA ASN A 42 -14.15 -6.57 7.74
C ASN A 42 -12.97 -7.37 8.34
N LEU A 43 -11.91 -6.69 8.79
CA LEU A 43 -10.82 -7.36 9.50
C LEU A 43 -11.34 -8.01 10.79
N GLY A 44 -10.95 -9.26 11.03
CA GLY A 44 -11.38 -10.05 12.19
C GLY A 44 -12.76 -10.69 12.05
N THR A 45 -13.51 -10.43 10.96
CA THR A 45 -14.85 -11.00 10.75
C THR A 45 -14.84 -12.22 9.83
N VAL A 46 -13.80 -12.39 9.00
CA VAL A 46 -13.68 -13.47 8.02
C VAL A 46 -12.47 -14.34 8.37
N SER A 47 -12.70 -15.39 9.17
CA SER A 47 -11.64 -16.23 9.75
C SER A 47 -10.59 -16.75 8.75
N LEU A 48 -10.99 -17.15 7.54
CA LEU A 48 -10.04 -17.65 6.54
C LEU A 48 -9.13 -16.53 6.01
N PHE A 49 -9.70 -15.35 5.80
CA PHE A 49 -8.95 -14.17 5.38
C PHE A 49 -7.96 -13.74 6.45
N ASP A 50 -8.39 -13.65 7.71
CA ASP A 50 -7.54 -13.22 8.82
C ASP A 50 -6.36 -14.17 9.05
N GLN A 51 -6.59 -15.48 8.93
CA GLN A 51 -5.52 -16.48 8.99
C GLN A 51 -4.51 -16.30 7.85
N THR A 52 -5.00 -16.04 6.63
CA THR A 52 -4.15 -15.83 5.45
C THR A 52 -3.35 -14.53 5.60
N LEU A 53 -3.99 -13.45 6.05
CA LEU A 53 -3.35 -12.16 6.31
C LEU A 53 -2.24 -12.30 7.35
N LYS A 54 -2.50 -13.01 8.45
CA LYS A 54 -1.50 -13.29 9.48
C LYS A 54 -0.30 -14.08 8.92
N GLN A 55 -0.54 -15.15 8.15
CA GLN A 55 0.52 -15.95 7.54
C GLN A 55 1.38 -15.13 6.58
N VAL A 56 0.76 -14.32 5.71
CA VAL A 56 1.47 -13.44 4.78
C VAL A 56 2.27 -12.39 5.52
N LYS A 57 1.71 -11.80 6.59
CA LYS A 57 2.39 -10.84 7.44
C LYS A 57 3.65 -11.44 8.06
N GLU A 58 3.55 -12.63 8.65
CA GLU A 58 4.69 -13.34 9.25
C GLU A 58 5.76 -13.71 8.22
N GLU A 59 5.36 -14.14 7.01
CA GLU A 59 6.29 -14.42 5.92
C GLU A 59 7.08 -13.17 5.50
N VAL A 60 6.39 -12.05 5.31
CA VAL A 60 6.99 -10.78 4.87
C VAL A 60 7.86 -10.20 5.97
N ASP A 61 7.39 -10.15 7.22
CA ASP A 61 8.15 -9.66 8.36
C ASP A 61 9.46 -10.46 8.53
N LYS A 62 9.41 -11.78 8.34
CA LYS A 62 10.60 -12.66 8.40
C LYS A 62 11.59 -12.38 7.27
N GLU A 63 11.11 -12.06 6.07
CA GLU A 63 11.98 -11.74 4.94
C GLU A 63 12.60 -10.34 5.09
N MET A 64 11.82 -9.36 5.53
CA MET A 64 12.27 -7.98 5.80
C MET A 64 13.32 -7.90 6.92
N ALA A 65 13.38 -8.90 7.80
CA ALA A 65 14.41 -9.00 8.83
C ALA A 65 15.80 -9.40 8.29
N ARG A 66 15.89 -9.79 7.01
CA ARG A 66 17.15 -10.09 6.32
C ARG A 66 17.64 -8.86 5.59
N ASP A 67 18.94 -8.83 5.30
CA ASP A 67 19.51 -7.78 4.44
C ASP A 67 18.88 -7.82 3.04
N ILE A 68 18.58 -6.63 2.51
CA ILE A 68 18.11 -6.46 1.14
C ILE A 68 19.24 -6.84 0.19
N GLN A 69 18.96 -7.74 -0.75
CA GLN A 69 19.93 -8.18 -1.74
C GLN A 69 19.34 -8.11 -3.13
N VAL A 70 19.89 -7.22 -3.97
CA VAL A 70 19.55 -7.07 -5.39
C VAL A 70 20.80 -7.40 -6.22
N PRO A 71 21.16 -8.70 -6.35
CA PRO A 71 22.40 -9.07 -7.02
C PRO A 71 22.33 -8.85 -8.53
N VAL A 72 23.47 -8.56 -9.16
CA VAL A 72 23.57 -8.48 -10.62
C VAL A 72 23.12 -9.81 -11.24
N PRO A 73 22.18 -9.82 -12.20
CA PRO A 73 21.70 -11.05 -12.83
C PRO A 73 22.84 -11.85 -13.46
N LYS A 74 22.95 -13.12 -13.07
CA LYS A 74 24.01 -14.04 -13.55
C LYS A 74 23.49 -15.44 -13.84
N ASP A 75 22.68 -15.98 -12.95
CA ASP A 75 22.24 -17.37 -13.03
C ASP A 75 20.92 -17.52 -13.80
N LEU A 76 20.76 -18.66 -14.47
CA LEU A 76 19.53 -19.06 -15.15
C LEU A 76 18.43 -19.48 -14.14
N ALA A 77 17.27 -19.91 -14.63
CA ALA A 77 16.15 -20.36 -13.80
C ALA A 77 16.58 -21.42 -12.78
N GLY A 78 16.17 -21.24 -11.53
CA GLY A 78 16.59 -22.08 -10.39
C GLY A 78 17.96 -21.73 -9.79
N GLY A 79 18.74 -20.88 -10.44
CA GLY A 79 19.97 -20.33 -9.89
C GLY A 79 19.73 -19.24 -8.84
N TYR A 80 20.78 -18.90 -8.09
CA TYR A 80 20.66 -18.01 -6.93
C TYR A 80 20.11 -16.63 -7.30
N THR A 81 20.70 -15.95 -8.29
CA THR A 81 20.25 -14.60 -8.64
C THR A 81 18.82 -14.59 -9.17
N HIS A 82 18.40 -15.65 -9.88
CA HIS A 82 17.03 -15.77 -10.38
C HIS A 82 16.02 -15.91 -9.23
N GLU A 83 16.25 -16.86 -8.32
CA GLU A 83 15.36 -17.08 -7.18
C GLU A 83 15.35 -15.88 -6.22
N ARG A 84 16.48 -15.17 -6.06
CA ARG A 84 16.55 -13.95 -5.25
C ARG A 84 15.67 -12.85 -5.83
N HIS A 85 15.75 -12.57 -7.13
CA HIS A 85 14.89 -11.58 -7.79
C HIS A 85 13.41 -11.96 -7.73
N LYS A 86 13.09 -13.25 -7.93
CA LYS A 86 11.72 -13.76 -7.77
C LYS A 86 11.19 -13.57 -6.35
N LYS A 87 12.00 -13.87 -5.32
CA LYS A 87 11.63 -13.66 -3.92
C LYS A 87 11.51 -12.17 -3.58
N ASN A 88 12.38 -11.31 -4.11
CA ASN A 88 12.31 -9.85 -3.96
C ASN A 88 10.97 -9.34 -4.49
N TYR A 89 10.62 -9.68 -5.73
CA TYR A 89 9.33 -9.30 -6.32
C TYR A 89 8.14 -9.79 -5.49
N ALA A 90 8.11 -11.08 -5.14
CA ALA A 90 7.01 -11.65 -4.37
C ALA A 90 6.85 -10.98 -3.00
N THR A 91 7.96 -10.66 -2.33
CA THR A 91 7.96 -9.98 -1.04
C THR A 91 7.53 -8.52 -1.20
N ALA A 92 8.02 -7.82 -2.22
CA ALA A 92 7.64 -6.43 -2.53
C ALA A 92 6.13 -6.30 -2.76
N GLN A 93 5.57 -7.19 -3.57
CA GLN A 93 4.16 -7.19 -3.91
C GLN A 93 3.29 -7.42 -2.66
N LYS A 94 3.64 -8.43 -1.85
CA LYS A 94 2.94 -8.72 -0.59
C LYS A 94 3.07 -7.55 0.40
N ALA A 95 4.26 -6.98 0.56
CA ALA A 95 4.49 -5.81 1.40
C ALA A 95 3.64 -4.61 0.94
N GLY A 96 3.48 -4.40 -0.38
CA GLY A 96 2.65 -3.32 -0.91
C GLY A 96 1.17 -3.51 -0.56
N VAL A 97 0.68 -4.75 -0.63
CA VAL A 97 -0.69 -5.11 -0.19
C VAL A 97 -0.84 -4.92 1.32
N LEU A 98 0.12 -5.39 2.12
CA LEU A 98 0.11 -5.22 3.58
C LEU A 98 0.13 -3.75 3.98
N TYR A 99 0.91 -2.90 3.29
CA TYR A 99 0.91 -1.46 3.52
C TYR A 99 -0.47 -0.84 3.28
N LYS A 100 -1.16 -1.23 2.21
CA LYS A 100 -2.50 -0.71 1.92
C LYS A 100 -3.54 -1.17 2.94
N ILE A 101 -3.47 -2.41 3.42
CA ILE A 101 -4.47 -2.96 4.34
C ILE A 101 -4.20 -2.54 5.79
N LEU A 102 -2.94 -2.64 6.25
CA LEU A 102 -2.54 -2.46 7.65
C LEU A 102 -1.97 -1.07 7.96
N GLU A 103 -1.63 -0.28 6.93
CA GLU A 103 -1.09 1.09 7.06
C GLU A 103 0.22 1.21 7.86
N GLU A 104 0.93 0.10 8.07
CA GLU A 104 2.24 0.11 8.72
C GLU A 104 3.34 0.58 7.75
N GLU A 105 3.95 1.74 8.03
CA GLU A 105 4.95 2.39 7.17
C GLU A 105 6.17 1.53 6.83
N LYS A 106 6.54 0.58 7.71
CA LYS A 106 7.70 -0.29 7.54
C LYS A 106 7.68 -1.06 6.21
N TYR A 107 6.50 -1.46 5.73
CA TYR A 107 6.37 -2.20 4.47
C TYR A 107 6.69 -1.29 3.27
N ALA A 108 6.20 -0.05 3.28
CA ALA A 108 6.50 0.92 2.22
C ALA A 108 7.98 1.30 2.21
N ARG A 109 8.61 1.44 3.39
CA ARG A 109 10.04 1.73 3.52
C ARG A 109 10.90 0.61 2.92
N TYR A 110 10.62 -0.65 3.27
CA TYR A 110 11.32 -1.80 2.70
C TYR A 110 11.23 -1.86 1.17
N ILE A 111 10.03 -1.62 0.61
CA ILE A 111 9.84 -1.60 -0.85
C ILE A 111 10.69 -0.49 -1.47
N LYS A 112 10.69 0.71 -0.88
CA LYS A 112 11.49 1.83 -1.37
C LYS A 112 12.98 1.50 -1.35
N GLU A 113 13.50 0.99 -0.24
CA GLU A 113 14.92 0.65 -0.10
C GLU A 113 15.33 -0.40 -1.14
N MET A 114 14.58 -1.49 -1.26
CA MET A 114 14.83 -2.54 -2.25
C MET A 114 14.77 -2.06 -3.71
N LEU A 115 13.93 -1.09 -4.04
CA LEU A 115 13.84 -0.53 -5.41
C LEU A 115 14.96 0.47 -5.73
N MET A 116 15.70 0.94 -4.71
CA MET A 116 16.75 1.94 -4.84
C MET A 116 18.16 1.33 -4.78
N GLU A 117 18.27 0.03 -4.54
CA GLU A 117 19.50 -0.77 -4.74
C GLU A 117 19.82 -0.97 -6.23
#